data_AF-A0A7J3P253-F1
#
_entry.id   AF-A0A7J3P253-F1
#
_cell.length_a   1.000
_cell.length_b   1.000
_cell.length_c   1.000
_cell.angle_alpha   90.00
_cell.angle_beta   90.00
_cell.angle_gamma   90.00
#
_symmetry.space_group_name_H-M   'P 1'
#
loop_
_entity.id
_entity.type
_entity.pdbx_description
1 polymer ?
#
loop_
_entity_poly.entity_id
_entity_poly.type
_entity_poly.pdbx_seq_one_letter_code
_entity_poly.pdbx_strand_id
1 'polypeptide(L)'
;MEAGVKLEDLTRYPRLMVLTSLAWFLAGGTAGLLMVLAHATGLLRIPEYNTLLTFHGTVMTFGGLFQLMMGLSLLRAGFCYGKPVKGLLVKASYVLLNLGMLMIAASVLGLGVRTSYTLMFPLPAVGVFKGLWSMEGLTVFVWGVVLVLAVVVALYPAALARLVFGGKTQEALVLERFMGTLNPSGMAGMLPYVFILPPLGAAITVGAVAIGLALVGIVPLGSIGWALTPMNFNYPFWIFAHNLMEAMGIMALGTVYWLIPRYTASEEQRARTLFSEKLGLFAIVFYSTAAIMAFPHHLFTMPTSQPQGLSYTGQVASWLTGFGAAFSVFNVLATSYVFGLRLTPAVLAAMLGFGVYIADGFLAMQLGTIGWAFRLHGTYAATAHLMTILIAVTLIWIGALYHSYRLLFGRPENPKLAYAHIVLTAVAALGLLYTMAFMGSLGAPRRAYPLPVGSEGVAALLTFGALLAAGQGAFILQLLSPKRRAP
;
A
#
# COMPACT_ATOMS: atom_id res chain seq x y z
N MET A 1 20.53 37.07 -8.04
CA MET A 1 19.90 36.35 -9.16
C MET A 1 19.21 35.13 -8.57
N GLU A 2 17.97 35.28 -8.10
CA GLU A 2 17.20 34.13 -7.56
C GLU A 2 16.97 33.15 -8.71
N ALA A 3 17.44 31.91 -8.55
CA ALA A 3 17.13 30.85 -9.50
C ALA A 3 15.60 30.72 -9.59
N GLY A 4 15.04 31.06 -10.76
CA GLY A 4 13.60 31.09 -10.96
C GLY A 4 12.94 29.77 -10.55
N VAL A 5 11.88 29.87 -9.75
CA VAL A 5 11.07 28.74 -9.30
C VAL A 5 10.44 28.06 -10.52
N LYS A 6 10.59 26.74 -10.63
CA LYS A 6 10.12 25.95 -11.78
C LYS A 6 9.07 24.95 -11.37
N LEU A 7 8.05 24.71 -12.20
CA LEU A 7 7.01 23.71 -11.93
C LEU A 7 7.61 22.30 -11.78
N GLU A 8 8.72 22.02 -12.47
CA GLU A 8 9.49 20.79 -12.35
C GLU A 8 10.02 20.54 -10.94
N ASP A 9 10.16 21.58 -10.12
CA ASP A 9 10.54 21.44 -8.72
C ASP A 9 9.47 20.73 -7.89
N LEU A 10 8.20 20.73 -8.33
CA LEU A 10 7.13 19.92 -7.75
C LEU A 10 7.00 18.57 -8.44
N THR A 11 7.12 18.54 -9.77
CA THR A 11 6.61 17.40 -10.55
C THR A 11 7.66 16.37 -10.93
N ARG A 12 8.96 16.72 -10.97
CA ARG A 12 10.00 15.82 -11.52
C ARG A 12 10.08 14.48 -10.80
N TYR A 13 10.28 14.49 -9.48
CA TYR A 13 10.39 13.24 -8.70
C TYR A 13 9.05 12.52 -8.55
N PRO A 14 7.94 13.19 -8.21
CA PRO A 14 6.63 12.55 -8.21
C PRO A 14 6.27 11.85 -9.52
N ARG A 15 6.55 12.48 -10.68
CA ARG A 15 6.32 11.86 -11.99
C ARG A 15 7.19 10.62 -12.18
N LEU A 16 8.47 10.67 -11.81
CA LEU A 16 9.34 9.50 -11.86
C LEU A 16 8.81 8.37 -10.97
N MET A 17 8.41 8.67 -9.74
CA MET A 17 7.83 7.71 -8.79
C MET A 17 6.55 7.08 -9.32
N VAL A 18 5.64 7.86 -9.91
CA VAL A 18 4.40 7.34 -10.53
C VAL A 18 4.70 6.41 -11.71
N LEU A 19 5.60 6.81 -12.62
CA LEU A 19 5.92 6.00 -13.81
C LEU A 19 6.64 4.70 -13.46
N THR A 20 7.58 4.75 -12.52
CA THR A 20 8.27 3.55 -12.02
C THR A 20 7.36 2.65 -11.20
N SER A 21 6.44 3.24 -10.43
CA SER A 21 5.39 2.48 -9.75
C SER A 21 4.53 1.68 -10.73
N LEU A 22 4.11 2.29 -11.84
CA LEU A 22 3.37 1.59 -12.88
C LEU A 22 4.18 0.42 -13.45
N ALA A 23 5.48 0.58 -13.70
CA ALA A 23 6.32 -0.50 -14.21
C ALA A 23 6.38 -1.69 -13.24
N TRP A 24 6.59 -1.43 -11.94
CA TRP A 24 6.56 -2.47 -10.90
C TRP A 24 5.19 -3.12 -10.76
N PHE A 25 4.13 -2.33 -10.82
CA PHE A 25 2.75 -2.81 -10.74
C PHE A 25 2.43 -3.76 -11.90
N LEU A 26 2.84 -3.42 -13.13
CA LEU A 26 2.62 -4.29 -14.30
C LEU A 26 3.44 -5.59 -14.20
N ALA A 27 4.69 -5.51 -13.75
CA ALA A 27 5.54 -6.69 -13.55
C ALA A 27 4.95 -7.63 -12.48
N GLY A 28 4.59 -7.09 -11.31
CA GLY A 28 3.98 -7.86 -10.22
C GLY A 28 2.59 -8.37 -10.57
N GLY A 29 1.77 -7.56 -11.24
CA GLY A 29 0.43 -7.93 -11.71
C GLY A 29 0.48 -9.09 -12.70
N THR A 30 1.43 -9.06 -13.63
CA THR A 30 1.67 -10.18 -14.57
C THR A 30 2.02 -11.47 -13.83
N ALA A 31 2.92 -11.40 -12.84
CA ALA A 31 3.24 -12.55 -12.00
C ALA A 31 2.00 -13.10 -11.25
N GLY A 32 1.14 -12.21 -10.74
CA GLY A 32 -0.11 -12.60 -10.10
C GLY A 32 -1.08 -13.30 -11.06
N LEU A 33 -1.25 -12.79 -12.27
CA LEU A 33 -2.09 -13.44 -13.30
C LEU A 33 -1.55 -14.81 -13.71
N LEU A 34 -0.23 -14.95 -13.84
CA LEU A 34 0.40 -16.23 -14.13
C LEU A 34 0.19 -17.25 -13.01
N MET A 35 0.27 -16.83 -11.75
CA MET A 35 -0.05 -17.70 -10.60
C MET A 35 -1.49 -18.19 -10.63
N VAL A 36 -2.44 -17.31 -10.96
CA VAL A 36 -3.87 -17.67 -11.07
C VAL A 36 -4.09 -18.62 -12.26
N LEU A 37 -3.47 -18.34 -13.41
CA LEU A 37 -3.51 -19.21 -14.59
C LEU A 37 -2.91 -20.59 -14.33
N ALA A 38 -1.87 -20.66 -13.51
CA ALA A 38 -1.24 -21.91 -13.15
C ALA A 38 -2.18 -22.85 -12.41
N HIS A 39 -3.14 -22.34 -11.62
CA HIS A 39 -4.15 -23.16 -10.94
C HIS A 39 -5.11 -23.85 -11.92
N ALA A 40 -5.38 -23.25 -13.07
CA ALA A 40 -6.26 -23.83 -14.09
C ALA A 40 -5.54 -24.75 -15.08
N THR A 41 -4.25 -24.52 -15.31
CA THR A 41 -3.50 -25.13 -16.42
C THR A 41 -2.40 -26.09 -15.98
N GLY A 42 -1.95 -26.01 -14.73
CA GLY A 42 -0.77 -26.75 -14.28
C GLY A 42 0.55 -26.23 -14.87
N LEU A 43 0.58 -25.01 -15.43
CA LEU A 43 1.74 -24.52 -16.20
C LEU A 43 3.03 -24.33 -15.39
N LEU A 44 2.92 -24.22 -14.05
CA LEU A 44 4.06 -23.98 -13.17
C LEU A 44 4.39 -25.22 -12.36
N ARG A 45 5.64 -25.31 -11.91
CA ARG A 45 6.07 -26.16 -10.81
C ARG A 45 6.00 -25.38 -9.50
N ILE A 46 5.95 -26.10 -8.38
CA ILE A 46 5.94 -25.52 -7.01
C ILE A 46 7.03 -24.44 -6.82
N PRO A 47 8.31 -24.67 -7.23
CA PRO A 47 9.35 -23.67 -7.02
C PRO A 47 9.10 -22.39 -7.83
N GLU A 48 8.56 -22.50 -9.05
CA GLU A 48 8.24 -21.35 -9.90
C GLU A 48 7.06 -20.56 -9.35
N TYR A 49 6.01 -21.25 -8.88
CA TYR A 49 4.87 -20.60 -8.21
C TYR A 49 5.31 -19.79 -6.99
N ASN A 50 6.19 -20.35 -6.16
CA ASN A 50 6.71 -19.67 -4.97
C ASN A 50 7.65 -18.49 -5.32
N THR A 51 8.39 -18.58 -6.43
CA THR A 51 9.16 -17.45 -6.98
C THR A 51 8.22 -16.33 -7.40
N LEU A 52 7.18 -16.62 -8.18
CA LEU A 52 6.18 -15.62 -8.59
C LEU A 52 5.42 -15.03 -7.40
N LEU A 53 5.05 -15.85 -6.41
CA LEU A 53 4.41 -15.39 -5.16
C LEU A 53 5.28 -14.37 -4.43
N THR A 54 6.57 -14.67 -4.29
CA THR A 54 7.52 -13.78 -3.60
C THR A 54 7.74 -12.49 -4.39
N PHE A 55 7.91 -12.61 -5.72
CA PHE A 55 8.06 -11.46 -6.60
C PHE A 55 6.80 -10.57 -6.59
N HIS A 56 5.63 -11.13 -6.89
CA HIS A 56 4.34 -10.45 -6.89
C HIS A 56 4.11 -9.69 -5.57
N GLY A 57 4.20 -10.37 -4.44
CA GLY A 57 3.87 -9.76 -3.14
C GLY A 57 4.83 -8.62 -2.77
N THR A 58 6.13 -8.75 -3.06
CA THR A 58 7.11 -7.71 -2.76
C THR A 58 6.99 -6.52 -3.71
N VAL A 59 6.94 -6.74 -5.03
CA VAL A 59 6.93 -5.65 -6.00
C VAL A 59 5.60 -4.91 -6.08
N MET A 60 4.46 -5.58 -5.88
CA MET A 60 3.16 -4.90 -5.83
C MET A 60 3.03 -3.97 -4.63
N THR A 61 3.52 -4.43 -3.47
CA THR A 61 3.41 -3.67 -2.21
C THR A 61 4.34 -2.46 -2.22
N PHE A 62 5.64 -2.67 -2.45
CA PHE A 62 6.65 -1.63 -2.27
C PHE A 62 6.98 -0.87 -3.56
N GLY A 63 7.20 -1.59 -4.66
CA GLY A 63 7.48 -0.99 -5.95
C GLY A 63 6.24 -0.35 -6.58
N GLY A 64 5.08 -1.00 -6.47
CA GLY A 64 3.79 -0.53 -6.98
C GLY A 64 3.13 0.48 -6.05
N LEU A 65 2.33 0.00 -5.11
CA LEU A 65 1.44 0.85 -4.30
C LEU A 65 2.20 1.86 -3.43
N PHE A 66 3.20 1.44 -2.65
CA PHE A 66 3.91 2.34 -1.75
C PHE A 66 4.60 3.48 -2.51
N GLN A 67 5.22 3.18 -3.65
CA GLN A 67 5.87 4.18 -4.49
C GLN A 67 4.88 5.13 -5.16
N LEU A 68 3.69 4.64 -5.56
CA LEU A 68 2.58 5.49 -6.04
C LEU A 68 2.15 6.47 -4.95
N MET A 69 1.88 5.96 -3.75
CA MET A 69 1.51 6.74 -2.57
C MET A 69 2.59 7.79 -2.27
N MET A 70 3.86 7.38 -2.18
CA MET A 70 4.98 8.29 -1.91
C MET A 70 5.05 9.42 -2.95
N GLY A 71 4.92 9.11 -4.24
CA GLY A 71 4.95 10.12 -5.29
C GLY A 71 3.83 11.15 -5.17
N LEU A 72 2.59 10.67 -4.99
CA LEU A 72 1.40 11.52 -4.95
C LEU A 72 1.25 12.28 -3.63
N SER A 73 1.66 11.69 -2.50
CA SER A 73 1.64 12.34 -1.19
C SER A 73 2.67 13.47 -1.13
N LEU A 74 3.89 13.25 -1.63
CA LEU A 74 4.93 14.28 -1.71
C LEU A 74 4.53 15.40 -2.67
N LEU A 75 3.94 15.06 -3.83
CA LEU A 75 3.40 16.05 -4.76
C LEU A 75 2.38 16.95 -4.07
N ARG A 76 1.40 16.33 -3.40
CA ARG A 76 0.35 17.05 -2.67
C ARG A 76 0.90 17.92 -1.56
N ALA A 77 1.75 17.38 -0.70
CA ALA A 77 2.40 18.18 0.34
C ALA A 77 3.19 19.34 -0.26
N GLY A 78 3.91 19.10 -1.37
CA GLY A 78 4.66 20.11 -2.08
C GLY A 78 3.79 21.28 -2.56
N PHE A 79 2.73 21.00 -3.33
CA PHE A 79 1.90 22.09 -3.88
C PHE A 79 0.95 22.73 -2.86
N CYS A 80 0.65 22.05 -1.75
CA CYS A 80 -0.16 22.63 -0.68
C CYS A 80 0.66 23.55 0.24
N TYR A 81 1.90 23.17 0.56
CA TYR A 81 2.80 23.99 1.38
C TYR A 81 3.71 24.91 0.56
N GLY A 82 3.62 24.88 -0.77
CA GLY A 82 4.47 25.67 -1.67
C GLY A 82 5.95 25.32 -1.55
N LYS A 83 6.29 24.03 -1.37
CA LYS A 83 7.66 23.58 -1.14
C LYS A 83 8.13 22.65 -2.26
N PRO A 84 9.36 22.84 -2.76
CA PRO A 84 9.86 22.02 -3.86
C PRO A 84 10.09 20.57 -3.41
N VAL A 85 9.60 19.62 -4.19
CA VAL A 85 9.76 18.17 -4.01
C VAL A 85 11.07 17.73 -4.66
N LYS A 86 12.19 18.26 -4.16
CA LYS A 86 13.55 18.02 -4.66
C LYS A 86 14.58 17.97 -3.54
N GLY A 87 15.83 17.70 -3.91
CA GLY A 87 16.97 17.63 -2.98
C GLY A 87 17.31 16.20 -2.55
N LEU A 88 18.26 16.09 -1.62
CA LEU A 88 18.88 14.81 -1.27
C LEU A 88 17.88 13.79 -0.71
N LEU A 89 17.00 14.19 0.22
CA LEU A 89 16.03 13.26 0.83
C LEU A 89 15.12 12.63 -0.23
N VAL A 90 14.46 13.45 -1.06
CA VAL A 90 13.55 12.97 -2.12
C VAL A 90 14.30 12.10 -3.14
N LYS A 91 15.51 12.53 -3.55
CA LYS A 91 16.34 11.76 -4.48
C LYS A 91 16.74 10.41 -3.89
N ALA A 92 17.20 10.39 -2.65
CA ALA A 92 17.62 9.18 -1.95
C ALA A 92 16.43 8.23 -1.74
N SER A 93 15.26 8.73 -1.34
CA SER A 93 14.03 7.93 -1.25
C SER A 93 13.71 7.23 -2.57
N TYR A 94 13.78 7.94 -3.71
CA TYR A 94 13.53 7.35 -5.02
C TYR A 94 14.62 6.32 -5.41
N VAL A 95 15.89 6.69 -5.30
CA VAL A 95 17.00 5.84 -5.76
C VAL A 95 17.13 4.58 -4.91
N LEU A 96 17.11 4.70 -3.58
CA LEU A 96 17.29 3.55 -2.70
C LEU A 96 16.09 2.62 -2.70
N LEU A 97 14.86 3.12 -2.85
CA LEU A 97 13.69 2.26 -3.00
C LEU A 97 13.83 1.40 -4.25
N ASN A 98 14.11 2.01 -5.41
CA ASN A 98 14.22 1.26 -6.66
C ASN A 98 15.45 0.35 -6.68
N LEU A 99 16.58 0.76 -6.10
CA LEU A 99 17.74 -0.11 -5.94
C LEU A 99 17.41 -1.33 -5.08
N GLY A 100 16.73 -1.12 -3.94
CA GLY A 100 16.26 -2.21 -3.09
C GLY A 100 15.31 -3.15 -3.82
N MET A 101 14.36 -2.61 -4.58
CA MET A 101 13.44 -3.40 -5.39
C MET A 101 14.15 -4.19 -6.49
N LEU A 102 15.15 -3.61 -7.16
CA LEU A 102 15.97 -4.31 -8.16
C LEU A 102 16.78 -5.45 -7.53
N MET A 103 17.35 -5.24 -6.34
CA MET A 103 18.07 -6.29 -5.61
C MET A 103 17.14 -7.44 -5.20
N ILE A 104 15.95 -7.12 -4.68
CA ILE A 104 14.92 -8.13 -4.36
C ILE A 104 14.53 -8.89 -5.64
N ALA A 105 14.24 -8.19 -6.74
CA ALA A 105 13.87 -8.82 -8.00
C ALA A 105 14.98 -9.72 -8.55
N ALA A 106 16.23 -9.27 -8.53
CA ALA A 106 17.38 -10.05 -8.98
C ALA A 106 17.58 -11.31 -8.12
N SER A 107 17.43 -11.19 -6.80
CA SER A 107 17.52 -12.33 -5.89
C SER A 107 16.38 -13.34 -6.11
N VAL A 108 15.14 -12.87 -6.27
CA VAL A 108 13.98 -13.76 -6.42
C VAL A 108 13.96 -14.43 -7.79
N LEU A 109 14.15 -13.66 -8.87
CA LEU A 109 14.04 -14.17 -10.25
C LEU A 109 15.35 -14.81 -10.75
N GLY A 110 16.49 -14.28 -10.35
CA GLY A 110 17.80 -14.77 -10.79
C GLY A 110 18.42 -15.83 -9.87
N LEU A 111 18.21 -15.72 -8.55
CA LEU A 111 18.84 -16.59 -7.55
C LEU A 111 17.83 -17.51 -6.83
N GLY A 112 16.55 -17.44 -7.20
CA GLY A 112 15.52 -18.37 -6.75
C GLY A 112 15.11 -18.24 -5.29
N VAL A 113 15.31 -17.07 -4.66
CA VAL A 113 14.84 -16.82 -3.28
C VAL A 113 13.31 -16.76 -3.22
N ARG A 114 12.72 -17.51 -2.28
CA ARG A 114 11.26 -17.78 -2.22
C ARG A 114 10.69 -17.62 -0.80
N THR A 115 10.94 -16.47 -0.19
CA THR A 115 10.59 -16.17 1.20
C THR A 115 9.15 -15.68 1.39
N SER A 116 8.42 -15.41 0.30
CA SER A 116 7.19 -14.62 0.28
C SER A 116 7.41 -13.16 0.74
N TYR A 117 6.40 -12.29 0.53
CA TYR A 117 6.48 -10.89 0.99
C TYR A 117 6.29 -10.75 2.52
N THR A 118 5.55 -11.68 3.13
CA THR A 118 5.50 -11.80 4.60
C THR A 118 6.76 -12.52 5.04
N LEU A 119 7.79 -11.74 5.35
CA LEU A 119 9.06 -12.26 5.85
C LEU A 119 8.81 -12.81 7.25
N MET A 120 8.65 -14.12 7.37
CA MET A 120 8.56 -14.79 8.67
C MET A 120 9.84 -15.57 8.90
N PHE A 121 10.47 -15.34 10.04
CA PHE A 121 11.58 -16.17 10.48
C PHE A 121 11.03 -17.49 11.03
N PRO A 122 11.64 -18.66 10.73
CA PRO A 122 12.99 -18.87 10.18
C PRO A 122 13.07 -19.17 8.67
N LEU A 123 11.99 -18.98 7.89
CA LEU A 123 11.93 -19.46 6.50
C LEU A 123 13.13 -19.03 5.62
N PRO A 124 13.58 -17.76 5.62
CA PRO A 124 14.75 -17.33 4.85
C PRO A 124 16.01 -18.17 5.13
N ALA A 125 16.30 -18.46 6.40
CA ALA A 125 17.47 -19.22 6.82
C ALA A 125 17.30 -20.72 6.55
N VAL A 126 16.13 -21.28 6.86
CA VAL A 126 15.82 -22.70 6.63
C VAL A 126 15.93 -23.05 5.15
N GLY A 127 15.53 -22.16 4.25
CA GLY A 127 15.67 -22.41 2.82
C GLY A 127 17.13 -22.56 2.38
N VAL A 128 18.07 -21.80 2.95
CA VAL A 128 19.50 -22.00 2.67
C VAL A 128 19.98 -23.34 3.23
N PHE A 129 19.66 -23.65 4.49
CA PHE A 129 20.07 -24.91 5.12
C PHE A 129 19.52 -26.15 4.43
N LYS A 130 18.35 -26.03 3.79
CA LYS A 130 17.72 -27.10 3.00
C LYS A 130 18.13 -27.09 1.52
N GLY A 131 19.05 -26.21 1.10
CA GLY A 131 19.49 -26.10 -0.29
C GLY A 131 18.41 -25.62 -1.26
N LEU A 132 17.37 -24.94 -0.76
CA LEU A 132 16.28 -24.39 -1.59
C LEU A 132 16.69 -23.13 -2.34
N TRP A 133 17.64 -22.34 -1.82
CA TRP A 133 18.27 -21.21 -2.50
C TRP A 133 19.66 -20.96 -1.90
N SER A 134 20.50 -20.23 -2.62
CA SER A 134 21.88 -19.98 -2.20
C SER A 134 21.99 -18.93 -1.10
N MET A 135 23.11 -18.93 -0.38
CA MET A 135 23.41 -17.92 0.63
C MET A 135 23.56 -16.53 -0.02
N GLU A 136 24.18 -16.45 -1.19
CA GLU A 136 24.34 -15.21 -1.97
C GLU A 136 22.97 -14.64 -2.36
N GLY A 137 22.05 -15.49 -2.79
CA GLY A 137 20.67 -15.11 -3.05
C GLY A 137 20.01 -14.46 -1.84
N LEU A 138 20.12 -15.11 -0.68
CA LEU A 138 19.58 -14.57 0.58
C LEU A 138 20.26 -13.24 0.96
N THR A 139 21.58 -13.12 0.81
CA THR A 139 22.33 -11.90 1.12
C THR A 139 21.84 -10.72 0.27
N VAL A 140 21.71 -10.91 -1.05
CA VAL A 140 21.19 -9.87 -1.95
C VAL A 140 19.75 -9.51 -1.60
N PHE A 141 18.93 -10.51 -1.26
CA PHE A 141 17.54 -10.28 -0.82
C PHE A 141 17.47 -9.39 0.42
N VAL A 142 18.23 -9.74 1.47
CA VAL A 142 18.23 -9.02 2.74
C VAL A 142 18.70 -7.59 2.57
N TRP A 143 19.76 -7.34 1.80
CA TRP A 143 20.20 -5.98 1.52
C TRP A 143 19.19 -5.18 0.71
N GLY A 144 18.47 -5.83 -0.22
CA GLY A 144 17.35 -5.21 -0.91
C GLY A 144 16.24 -4.78 0.07
N VAL A 145 15.88 -5.64 1.02
CA VAL A 145 14.93 -5.34 2.10
C VAL A 145 15.43 -4.19 2.98
N VAL A 146 16.71 -4.16 3.35
CA VAL A 146 17.32 -3.08 4.15
C VAL A 146 17.17 -1.73 3.45
N LEU A 147 17.42 -1.67 2.13
CA LEU A 147 17.24 -0.43 1.37
C LEU A 147 15.77 0.01 1.30
N VAL A 148 14.84 -0.93 1.12
CA VAL A 148 13.40 -0.64 1.17
C VAL A 148 13.00 -0.10 2.55
N LEU A 149 13.45 -0.75 3.64
CA LEU A 149 13.18 -0.31 5.01
C LEU A 149 13.77 1.06 5.31
N ALA A 150 14.99 1.36 4.84
CA ALA A 150 15.60 2.68 4.98
C ALA A 150 14.72 3.79 4.36
N VAL A 151 14.04 3.50 3.24
CA VAL A 151 13.09 4.45 2.66
C VAL A 151 11.79 4.51 3.45
N VAL A 152 11.17 3.36 3.67
CA VAL A 152 9.84 3.22 4.28
C VAL A 152 9.81 3.79 5.70
N VAL A 153 10.85 3.54 6.51
CA VAL A 153 10.91 3.88 7.93
C VAL A 153 11.60 5.22 8.19
N ALA A 154 12.56 5.63 7.35
CA ALA A 154 13.35 6.83 7.61
C ALA A 154 13.23 7.91 6.52
N LEU A 155 13.65 7.63 5.28
CA LEU A 155 13.83 8.70 4.29
C LEU A 155 12.52 9.31 3.80
N TYR A 156 11.49 8.50 3.53
CA TYR A 156 10.18 9.02 3.11
C TYR A 156 9.48 9.81 4.24
N PRO A 157 9.36 9.29 5.48
CA PRO A 157 8.89 10.10 6.61
C PRO A 157 9.64 11.42 6.78
N ALA A 158 10.98 11.41 6.68
CA ALA A 158 11.79 12.62 6.79
C ALA A 158 11.54 13.61 5.64
N ALA A 159 11.40 13.12 4.40
CA ALA A 159 11.04 13.95 3.25
C ALA A 159 9.66 14.59 3.42
N LEU A 160 8.68 13.82 3.90
CA LEU A 160 7.33 14.30 4.16
C LEU A 160 7.32 15.30 5.33
N ALA A 161 7.99 15.00 6.44
CA ALA A 161 8.14 15.90 7.59
C ALA A 161 8.80 17.22 7.20
N ARG A 162 9.82 17.19 6.34
CA ARG A 162 10.45 18.40 5.80
C ARG A 162 9.44 19.26 5.04
N LEU A 163 8.58 18.67 4.21
CA LEU A 163 7.55 19.42 3.48
C LEU A 163 6.48 19.97 4.41
N VAL A 164 6.07 19.21 5.44
CA VAL A 164 5.01 19.66 6.37
C VAL A 164 5.54 20.73 7.34
N PHE A 165 6.65 20.49 8.03
CA PHE A 165 7.11 21.29 9.16
C PHE A 165 8.30 22.20 8.89
N GLY A 166 9.10 21.92 7.85
CA GLY A 166 10.37 22.62 7.59
C GLY A 166 10.38 23.46 6.32
N GLY A 167 11.41 24.27 6.13
CA GLY A 167 11.64 25.04 4.90
C GLY A 167 10.70 26.24 4.70
N LYS A 168 11.11 27.15 3.80
CA LYS A 168 10.33 28.35 3.45
C LYS A 168 9.31 28.02 2.36
N THR A 169 8.09 28.52 2.52
CA THR A 169 7.06 28.49 1.48
C THR A 169 7.49 29.37 0.29
N GLN A 170 7.34 28.84 -0.91
CA GLN A 170 7.49 29.55 -2.17
C GLN A 170 6.09 29.72 -2.77
N GLU A 171 5.55 30.93 -2.75
CA GLU A 171 4.16 31.20 -3.19
C GLU A 171 3.92 30.74 -4.64
N ALA A 172 4.93 30.81 -5.51
CA ALA A 172 4.85 30.33 -6.89
C ALA A 172 4.62 28.80 -7.02
N LEU A 173 4.85 28.03 -5.96
CA LEU A 173 4.58 26.59 -5.91
C LEU A 173 3.27 26.25 -5.20
N VAL A 174 2.57 27.23 -4.61
CA VAL A 174 1.29 26.99 -3.94
C VAL A 174 0.20 26.89 -5.00
N LEU A 175 -0.18 25.66 -5.35
CA LEU A 175 -1.28 25.41 -6.30
C LEU A 175 -2.63 25.22 -5.60
N GLU A 176 -2.60 24.77 -4.35
CA GLU A 176 -3.79 24.65 -3.50
C GLU A 176 -3.50 25.24 -2.12
N ARG A 177 -4.00 26.45 -1.86
CA ARG A 177 -3.73 27.17 -0.61
C ARG A 177 -4.51 26.57 0.56
N PHE A 178 -4.02 26.81 1.78
CA PHE A 178 -4.83 26.72 3.00
C PHE A 178 -5.39 28.10 3.37
N MET A 179 -6.70 28.33 3.44
CA MET A 179 -7.37 29.57 3.83
C MET A 179 -8.49 29.19 4.81
N GLY A 180 -8.50 29.79 6.01
CA GLY A 180 -9.43 29.44 7.10
C GLY A 180 -9.16 28.05 7.66
N THR A 181 -9.77 27.02 7.08
CA THR A 181 -9.32 25.61 7.13
C THR A 181 -9.61 25.00 5.75
N LEU A 182 -8.58 24.72 4.94
CA LEU A 182 -8.77 24.36 3.51
C LEU A 182 -8.47 22.89 3.18
N ASN A 183 -8.31 22.08 4.23
CA ASN A 183 -8.37 20.60 4.33
C ASN A 183 -7.39 20.10 5.42
N PRO A 184 -7.56 20.52 6.70
CA PRO A 184 -6.70 20.09 7.78
C PRO A 184 -6.80 18.58 8.03
N SER A 185 -8.00 17.98 7.99
CA SER A 185 -8.17 16.54 8.21
C SER A 185 -7.50 15.71 7.12
N GLY A 186 -7.64 16.09 5.86
CA GLY A 186 -7.00 15.38 4.77
C GLY A 186 -5.47 15.50 4.77
N MET A 187 -4.90 16.59 5.28
CA MET A 187 -3.44 16.71 5.47
C MET A 187 -2.98 15.98 6.74
N ALA A 188 -3.78 16.03 7.80
CA ALA A 188 -3.51 15.33 9.06
C ALA A 188 -3.37 13.81 8.84
N GLY A 189 -4.07 13.24 7.85
CA GLY A 189 -3.89 11.83 7.47
C GLY A 189 -2.47 11.45 7.04
N MET A 190 -1.60 12.42 6.72
CA MET A 190 -0.17 12.18 6.44
C MET A 190 0.69 12.05 7.71
N LEU A 191 0.24 12.60 8.84
CA LEU A 191 1.02 12.70 10.07
C LEU A 191 1.30 11.37 10.77
N PRO A 192 0.37 10.38 10.79
CA PRO A 192 0.65 9.06 11.35
C PRO A 192 1.88 8.41 10.71
N TYR A 193 2.04 8.56 9.40
CA TYR A 193 3.22 8.05 8.70
C TYR A 193 4.51 8.74 9.17
N VAL A 194 4.46 10.04 9.46
CA VAL A 194 5.63 10.81 9.95
C VAL A 194 6.01 10.44 11.38
N PHE A 195 5.03 10.29 12.28
CA PHE A 195 5.29 10.17 13.72
C PHE A 195 5.24 8.74 14.26
N ILE A 196 4.42 7.87 13.70
CA ILE A 196 4.18 6.52 14.23
C ILE A 196 5.08 5.50 13.54
N LEU A 197 5.23 5.57 12.22
CA LEU A 197 5.97 4.54 11.51
C LEU A 197 7.47 4.48 11.85
N PRO A 198 8.22 5.60 11.97
CA PRO A 198 9.64 5.53 12.29
C PRO A 198 9.96 4.77 13.59
N PRO A 199 9.34 5.07 14.75
CA PRO A 199 9.62 4.32 15.97
C PRO A 199 9.18 2.86 15.89
N LEU A 200 8.03 2.56 15.26
CA LEU A 200 7.52 1.18 15.16
C LEU A 200 8.27 0.32 14.13
N GLY A 201 8.89 0.94 13.12
CA GLY A 201 9.74 0.28 12.13
C GLY A 201 11.22 0.14 12.54
N ALA A 202 11.67 0.85 13.57
CA ALA A 202 13.07 0.89 13.95
C ALA A 202 13.62 -0.49 14.36
N ALA A 203 12.88 -1.24 15.18
CA ALA A 203 13.33 -2.54 15.69
C ALA A 203 13.59 -3.55 14.56
N ILE A 204 12.65 -3.71 13.63
CA ILE A 204 12.83 -4.62 12.49
C ILE A 204 13.93 -4.12 11.53
N THR A 205 14.13 -2.81 11.41
CA THR A 205 15.20 -2.22 10.61
C THR A 205 16.57 -2.55 11.19
N VAL A 206 16.75 -2.39 12.51
CA VAL A 206 17.99 -2.78 13.20
C VAL A 206 18.25 -4.27 13.05
N GLY A 207 17.23 -5.11 13.22
CA GLY A 207 17.35 -6.56 13.00
C GLY A 207 17.77 -6.90 11.57
N ALA A 208 17.14 -6.31 10.56
CA ALA A 208 17.46 -6.55 9.15
C ALA A 208 18.90 -6.10 8.80
N VAL A 209 19.35 -4.95 9.31
CA VAL A 209 20.72 -4.46 9.13
C VAL A 209 21.72 -5.40 9.81
N ALA A 210 21.46 -5.82 11.05
CA ALA A 210 22.32 -6.74 11.78
C ALA A 210 22.46 -8.09 11.04
N ILE A 211 21.36 -8.63 10.53
CA ILE A 211 21.36 -9.83 9.69
C ILE A 211 22.16 -9.60 8.40
N GLY A 212 21.93 -8.48 7.70
CA GLY A 212 22.64 -8.13 6.47
C GLY A 212 24.16 -8.02 6.67
N LEU A 213 24.59 -7.39 7.77
CA LEU A 213 26.00 -7.27 8.15
C LEU A 213 26.63 -8.63 8.49
N ALA A 214 25.88 -9.52 9.14
CA ALA A 214 26.37 -10.87 9.45
C ALA A 214 26.54 -11.72 8.19
N LEU A 215 25.61 -11.61 7.24
CA LEU A 215 25.65 -12.33 5.96
C LEU A 215 26.83 -11.94 5.08
N VAL A 216 27.41 -10.75 5.26
CA VAL A 216 28.62 -10.29 4.56
C VAL A 216 29.89 -10.39 5.42
N GLY A 217 29.81 -11.01 6.59
CA GLY A 217 30.95 -11.26 7.47
C GLY A 217 31.49 -10.03 8.22
N ILE A 218 30.78 -8.90 8.24
CA ILE A 218 31.19 -7.70 8.99
C ILE A 218 30.97 -7.89 10.49
N VAL A 219 29.89 -8.57 10.89
CA VAL A 219 29.63 -8.93 12.29
C VAL A 219 29.52 -10.45 12.45
N PRO A 220 29.98 -11.05 13.56
CA PRO A 220 29.83 -12.48 13.78
C PRO A 220 28.36 -12.91 13.88
N LEU A 221 27.97 -14.01 13.25
CA LEU A 221 26.58 -14.51 13.31
C LEU A 221 26.10 -14.74 14.77
N GLY A 222 27.01 -15.17 15.65
CA GLY A 222 26.71 -15.38 17.07
C GLY A 222 26.31 -14.11 17.82
N SER A 223 26.77 -12.92 17.41
CA SER A 223 26.43 -11.66 18.08
C SER A 223 25.02 -11.15 17.76
N ILE A 224 24.39 -11.71 16.71
CA ILE A 224 23.04 -11.36 16.29
C ILE A 224 22.02 -12.45 16.61
N GLY A 225 22.37 -13.44 17.45
CA GLY A 225 21.48 -14.53 17.84
C GLY A 225 20.13 -14.05 18.40
N TRP A 226 20.13 -12.87 19.03
CA TRP A 226 18.90 -12.21 19.50
C TRP A 226 17.90 -11.91 18.38
N ALA A 227 18.35 -11.60 17.15
CA ALA A 227 17.49 -11.28 16.00
C ALA A 227 17.06 -12.54 15.22
N LEU A 228 17.69 -13.67 15.48
CA LEU A 228 17.50 -14.95 14.78
C LEU A 228 16.59 -15.91 15.56
N THR A 229 15.81 -15.42 16.51
CA THR A 229 14.73 -16.21 17.14
C THR A 229 13.40 -15.88 16.47
N PRO A 230 12.51 -16.87 16.23
CA PRO A 230 11.21 -16.59 15.60
C PRO A 230 10.40 -15.51 16.33
N MET A 231 10.46 -15.49 17.67
CA MET A 231 9.78 -14.51 18.51
C MET A 231 10.30 -13.08 18.26
N ASN A 232 11.61 -12.89 18.40
CA ASN A 232 12.25 -11.58 18.33
C ASN A 232 12.27 -11.02 16.90
N PHE A 233 12.03 -11.85 15.89
CA PHE A 233 11.84 -11.40 14.52
C PHE A 233 10.36 -11.11 14.22
N ASN A 234 9.47 -12.06 14.49
CA ASN A 234 8.09 -11.99 14.03
C ASN A 234 7.30 -10.89 14.74
N TYR A 235 7.52 -10.64 16.03
CA TYR A 235 6.83 -9.55 16.74
C TYR A 235 7.20 -8.16 16.20
N PRO A 236 8.49 -7.77 16.13
CA PRO A 236 8.89 -6.52 15.49
C PRO A 236 8.45 -6.42 14.03
N PHE A 237 8.49 -7.54 13.28
CA PHE A 237 7.98 -7.55 11.91
C PHE A 237 6.50 -7.17 11.86
N TRP A 238 5.64 -7.74 12.71
CA TRP A 238 4.21 -7.41 12.68
C TRP A 238 3.86 -6.08 13.31
N ILE A 239 4.60 -5.63 14.33
CA ILE A 239 4.49 -4.25 14.83
C ILE A 239 4.73 -3.28 13.68
N PHE A 240 5.79 -3.47 12.91
CA PHE A 240 6.08 -2.66 11.72
C PHE A 240 5.04 -2.84 10.61
N ALA A 241 4.83 -4.08 10.13
CA ALA A 241 4.08 -4.36 8.92
C ALA A 241 2.60 -4.01 9.05
N HIS A 242 2.00 -4.26 10.22
CA HIS A 242 0.64 -3.84 10.51
C HIS A 242 0.55 -2.31 10.49
N ASN A 243 1.39 -1.62 11.27
CA ASN A 243 1.34 -0.15 11.35
C ASN A 243 1.72 0.56 10.05
N LEU A 244 2.55 -0.07 9.19
CA LEU A 244 2.79 0.39 7.82
C LEU A 244 1.48 0.38 7.02
N MET A 245 0.75 -0.74 7.03
CA MET A 245 -0.52 -0.85 6.31
C MET A 245 -1.58 0.11 6.86
N GLU A 246 -1.66 0.27 8.18
CA GLU A 246 -2.58 1.22 8.81
C GLU A 246 -2.23 2.67 8.44
N ALA A 247 -0.95 3.05 8.48
CA ALA A 247 -0.53 4.38 8.05
C ALA A 247 -0.85 4.63 6.56
N MET A 248 -0.64 3.64 5.68
CA MET A 248 -1.02 3.74 4.27
C MET A 248 -2.54 3.89 4.09
N GLY A 249 -3.34 3.16 4.85
CA GLY A 249 -4.81 3.25 4.86
C GLY A 249 -5.30 4.62 5.33
N ILE A 250 -4.74 5.15 6.42
CA ILE A 250 -5.07 6.48 6.95
C ILE A 250 -4.69 7.58 5.95
N MET A 251 -3.54 7.45 5.28
CA MET A 251 -3.15 8.37 4.21
C MET A 251 -4.11 8.32 3.01
N ALA A 252 -4.67 7.14 2.70
CA ALA A 252 -5.71 7.00 1.68
C ALA A 252 -7.01 7.69 2.13
N LEU A 253 -7.45 7.50 3.38
CA LEU A 253 -8.60 8.23 3.93
C LEU A 253 -8.38 9.75 3.88
N GLY A 254 -7.19 10.24 4.25
CA GLY A 254 -6.84 11.65 4.10
C GLY A 254 -6.84 12.16 2.66
N THR A 255 -6.70 11.27 1.68
CA THR A 255 -6.85 11.56 0.24
C THR A 255 -8.32 11.63 -0.16
N VAL A 256 -9.19 10.78 0.39
CA VAL A 256 -10.65 10.90 0.23
C VAL A 256 -11.12 12.23 0.82
N TYR A 257 -10.68 12.58 2.04
CA TYR A 257 -11.03 13.84 2.70
C TYR A 257 -10.61 15.08 1.91
N TRP A 258 -9.57 14.94 1.09
CA TRP A 258 -9.10 15.97 0.20
C TRP A 258 -9.91 16.09 -1.08
N LEU A 259 -10.14 14.97 -1.77
CA LEU A 259 -10.76 14.97 -3.08
C LEU A 259 -12.26 15.23 -3.00
N ILE A 260 -12.98 14.58 -2.08
CA ILE A 260 -14.45 14.59 -2.11
C ILE A 260 -15.05 16.01 -2.01
N PRO A 261 -14.67 16.87 -1.04
CA PRO A 261 -15.22 18.22 -0.97
C PRO A 261 -14.98 19.06 -2.25
N ARG A 262 -13.83 18.87 -2.89
CA ARG A 262 -13.37 19.68 -4.05
C ARG A 262 -14.20 19.48 -5.30
N TYR A 263 -14.89 18.35 -5.43
CA TYR A 263 -15.64 17.98 -6.62
C TYR A 263 -17.13 17.82 -6.32
N THR A 264 -17.65 18.65 -5.43
CA THR A 264 -19.09 18.74 -5.15
C THR A 264 -19.86 19.46 -6.27
N ALA A 265 -21.19 19.36 -6.28
CA ALA A 265 -22.04 19.53 -7.48
C ALA A 265 -22.03 20.93 -8.14
N SER A 266 -21.84 22.02 -7.40
CA SER A 266 -21.74 23.38 -7.98
C SER A 266 -20.60 24.19 -7.36
N GLU A 267 -20.07 25.18 -8.10
CA GLU A 267 -19.05 26.09 -7.53
C GLU A 267 -19.63 26.91 -6.37
N GLU A 268 -20.93 27.22 -6.43
CA GLU A 268 -21.68 27.95 -5.42
C GLU A 268 -21.93 27.11 -4.15
N GLN A 269 -22.07 25.79 -4.30
CA GLN A 269 -22.24 24.82 -3.22
C GLN A 269 -20.97 24.02 -2.93
N ARG A 270 -19.81 24.50 -3.40
CA ARG A 270 -18.55 23.76 -3.28
C ARG A 270 -18.18 23.60 -1.81
N ALA A 271 -18.27 22.37 -1.31
CA ALA A 271 -17.79 22.06 0.02
C ALA A 271 -16.28 22.38 0.08
N ARG A 272 -15.90 23.34 0.92
CA ARG A 272 -14.48 23.69 1.12
C ARG A 272 -13.75 22.61 1.94
N THR A 273 -14.52 21.82 2.67
CA THR A 273 -14.11 20.83 3.67
C THR A 273 -15.13 19.70 3.74
N LEU A 274 -14.85 18.65 4.53
CA LEU A 274 -15.86 17.67 4.90
C LEU A 274 -17.03 18.33 5.64
N PHE A 275 -18.15 17.61 5.71
CA PHE A 275 -19.33 17.96 6.52
C PHE A 275 -18.95 18.31 7.97
N SER A 276 -17.97 17.60 8.55
CA SER A 276 -17.33 18.00 9.80
C SER A 276 -15.82 17.75 9.79
N GLU A 277 -15.01 18.81 9.72
CA GLU A 277 -13.56 18.70 9.86
C GLU A 277 -13.13 18.20 11.24
N LYS A 278 -13.88 18.57 12.29
CA LYS A 278 -13.60 18.08 13.66
C LYS A 278 -13.77 16.57 13.73
N LEU A 279 -14.83 16.04 13.12
CA LEU A 279 -15.05 14.60 13.05
C LEU A 279 -13.99 13.91 12.18
N GLY A 280 -13.59 14.54 11.06
CA GLY A 280 -12.49 14.04 10.22
C GLY A 280 -11.18 13.93 10.98
N LEU A 281 -10.77 14.98 11.72
CA LEU A 281 -9.57 14.97 12.55
C LEU A 281 -9.67 13.95 13.69
N PHE A 282 -10.82 13.88 14.37
CA PHE A 282 -11.07 12.88 15.40
C PHE A 282 -10.92 11.46 14.84
N ALA A 283 -11.50 11.17 13.67
CA ALA A 283 -11.39 9.86 13.03
C ALA A 283 -9.93 9.48 12.75
N ILE A 284 -9.10 10.42 12.24
CA ILE A 284 -7.68 10.18 12.02
C ILE A 284 -6.95 9.86 13.32
N VAL A 285 -7.14 10.67 14.38
CA VAL A 285 -6.45 10.46 15.67
C VAL A 285 -6.90 9.17 16.34
N PHE A 286 -8.21 8.92 16.38
CA PHE A 286 -8.80 7.73 16.98
C PHE A 286 -8.32 6.47 16.27
N TYR A 287 -8.43 6.44 14.94
CA TYR A 287 -7.93 5.33 14.12
C TYR A 287 -6.44 5.10 14.39
N SER A 288 -5.61 6.15 14.27
CA SER A 288 -4.15 6.03 14.39
C SER A 288 -3.72 5.48 15.75
N THR A 289 -4.44 5.86 16.81
CA THR A 289 -4.16 5.38 18.17
C THR A 289 -4.57 3.92 18.35
N ALA A 290 -5.75 3.54 17.84
CA ALA A 290 -6.24 2.17 17.89
C ALA A 290 -5.33 1.20 17.10
N ALA A 291 -4.80 1.64 15.96
CA ALA A 291 -3.96 0.84 15.07
C ALA A 291 -2.67 0.33 15.72
N ILE A 292 -2.06 1.09 16.64
CA ILE A 292 -0.75 0.77 17.23
C ILE A 292 -0.71 -0.65 17.82
N MET A 293 -1.78 -1.05 18.51
CA MET A 293 -1.87 -2.31 19.25
C MET A 293 -2.71 -3.39 18.57
N ALA A 294 -3.09 -3.21 17.30
CA ALA A 294 -3.89 -4.20 16.57
C ALA A 294 -3.02 -5.31 15.93
N PHE A 295 -1.69 -5.14 15.83
CA PHE A 295 -0.78 -6.14 15.27
C PHE A 295 -0.89 -7.58 15.82
N PRO A 296 -1.27 -7.83 17.10
CA PRO A 296 -1.38 -9.20 17.62
C PRO A 296 -2.45 -10.04 16.91
N HIS A 297 -3.32 -9.46 16.07
CA HIS A 297 -4.26 -10.26 15.28
C HIS A 297 -3.58 -11.15 14.22
N HIS A 298 -2.37 -10.79 13.78
CA HIS A 298 -1.56 -11.66 12.91
C HIS A 298 -0.99 -12.86 13.68
N LEU A 299 -0.98 -12.70 15.01
CA LEU A 299 -0.55 -13.54 16.13
C LEU A 299 -1.42 -14.72 16.55
N PHE A 300 -2.72 -14.64 16.29
CA PHE A 300 -3.71 -15.43 17.05
C PHE A 300 -3.49 -16.94 17.00
N THR A 301 -3.01 -17.44 15.87
CA THR A 301 -2.72 -18.87 15.67
C THR A 301 -1.26 -19.24 15.94
N MET A 302 -0.52 -18.43 16.69
CA MET A 302 0.75 -18.82 17.33
C MET A 302 0.51 -19.20 18.80
N PRO A 303 -0.12 -20.37 19.07
CA PRO A 303 -0.67 -20.72 20.38
C PRO A 303 0.38 -20.88 21.48
N THR A 304 1.63 -21.21 21.14
CA THR A 304 2.71 -21.41 22.12
C THR A 304 3.42 -20.11 22.52
N SER A 305 3.07 -18.99 21.89
CA SER A 305 3.96 -17.85 21.82
C SER A 305 3.27 -16.48 21.95
N GLN A 306 1.94 -16.43 22.03
CA GLN A 306 1.21 -15.18 22.26
C GLN A 306 0.45 -15.21 23.59
N PRO A 307 0.76 -14.27 24.52
CA PRO A 307 -0.01 -14.12 25.75
C PRO A 307 -1.49 -13.83 25.44
N GLN A 308 -2.41 -14.49 26.16
CA GLN A 308 -3.86 -14.32 25.93
C GLN A 308 -4.31 -12.85 26.06
N GLY A 309 -3.77 -12.12 27.05
CA GLY A 309 -4.06 -10.69 27.21
C GLY A 309 -3.68 -9.87 25.98
N LEU A 310 -2.57 -10.20 25.31
CA LEU A 310 -2.16 -9.53 24.09
C LEU A 310 -3.07 -9.89 22.91
N SER A 311 -3.57 -11.13 22.85
CA SER A 311 -4.59 -11.52 21.85
C SER A 311 -5.87 -10.72 21.99
N TYR A 312 -6.41 -10.58 23.21
CA TYR A 312 -7.61 -9.78 23.44
C TYR A 312 -7.37 -8.29 23.13
N THR A 313 -6.21 -7.75 23.49
CA THR A 313 -5.82 -6.38 23.10
C THR A 313 -5.82 -6.21 21.58
N GLY A 314 -5.22 -7.15 20.84
CA GLY A 314 -5.20 -7.12 19.38
C GLY A 314 -6.60 -7.15 18.77
N GLN A 315 -7.50 -7.99 19.29
CA GLN A 315 -8.89 -8.07 18.83
C GLN A 315 -9.64 -6.76 19.08
N VAL A 316 -9.60 -6.23 20.30
CA VAL A 316 -10.28 -4.98 20.65
C VAL A 316 -9.75 -3.82 19.83
N ALA A 317 -8.42 -3.70 19.72
CA ALA A 317 -7.77 -2.68 18.90
C ALA A 317 -8.22 -2.75 17.42
N SER A 318 -8.35 -3.98 16.87
CA SER A 318 -8.82 -4.19 15.49
C SER A 318 -10.28 -3.78 15.29
N TRP A 319 -11.14 -3.98 16.29
CA TRP A 319 -12.52 -3.49 16.22
C TRP A 319 -12.58 -1.97 16.32
N LEU A 320 -11.75 -1.37 17.18
CA LEU A 320 -11.67 0.07 17.31
C LEU A 320 -11.19 0.74 16.01
N THR A 321 -10.25 0.17 15.26
CA THR A 321 -9.88 0.72 13.94
C THR A 321 -11.06 0.68 12.97
N GLY A 322 -11.83 -0.42 12.94
CA GLY A 322 -13.06 -0.53 12.16
C GLY A 322 -14.11 0.52 12.52
N PHE A 323 -14.36 0.74 13.81
CA PHE A 323 -15.27 1.80 14.28
C PHE A 323 -14.71 3.20 13.98
N GLY A 324 -13.39 3.39 14.05
CA GLY A 324 -12.71 4.61 13.65
C GLY A 324 -12.94 4.95 12.18
N ALA A 325 -12.85 3.94 11.30
CA ALA A 325 -13.14 4.08 9.89
C ALA A 325 -14.62 4.47 9.65
N ALA A 326 -15.57 3.98 10.45
CA ALA A 326 -16.99 4.31 10.30
C ALA A 326 -17.28 5.82 10.43
N PHE A 327 -16.59 6.54 11.31
CA PHE A 327 -16.71 8.02 11.38
C PHE A 327 -16.35 8.68 10.04
N SER A 328 -15.34 8.14 9.36
CA SER A 328 -14.92 8.58 8.02
C SER A 328 -16.01 8.34 7.00
N VAL A 329 -16.64 7.16 7.02
CA VAL A 329 -17.73 6.76 6.12
C VAL A 329 -18.90 7.73 6.22
N PHE A 330 -19.42 7.95 7.43
CA PHE A 330 -20.57 8.85 7.62
C PHE A 330 -20.25 10.28 7.23
N ASN A 331 -19.04 10.77 7.55
CA ASN A 331 -18.64 12.15 7.21
C ASN A 331 -18.50 12.36 5.70
N VAL A 332 -17.87 11.41 4.98
CA VAL A 332 -17.71 11.47 3.52
C VAL A 332 -19.07 11.34 2.82
N LEU A 333 -19.93 10.43 3.27
CA LEU A 333 -21.27 10.26 2.70
C LEU A 333 -22.16 11.47 2.98
N ALA A 334 -22.13 12.05 4.19
CA ALA A 334 -22.86 13.27 4.50
C ALA A 334 -22.40 14.45 3.62
N THR A 335 -21.09 14.59 3.42
CA THR A 335 -20.53 15.60 2.50
C THR A 335 -21.09 15.40 1.08
N SER A 336 -21.08 14.15 0.61
CA SER A 336 -21.55 13.79 -0.73
C SER A 336 -23.06 13.99 -0.91
N TYR A 337 -23.85 13.69 0.12
CA TYR A 337 -25.30 13.81 0.12
C TYR A 337 -25.75 15.27 0.15
N VAL A 338 -25.17 16.08 1.04
CA VAL A 338 -25.58 17.48 1.23
C VAL A 338 -25.17 18.37 0.06
N PHE A 339 -23.97 18.17 -0.49
CA PHE A 339 -23.41 19.07 -1.51
C PHE A 339 -23.45 18.49 -2.93
N GLY A 340 -23.89 17.23 -3.08
CA GLY A 340 -23.86 16.48 -4.34
C GLY A 340 -22.44 16.21 -4.85
N LEU A 341 -22.25 15.20 -5.71
CA LEU A 341 -20.92 14.88 -6.28
C LEU A 341 -20.90 15.00 -7.80
N ARG A 342 -19.85 15.63 -8.33
CA ARG A 342 -19.46 15.54 -9.74
C ARG A 342 -18.56 14.32 -9.90
N LEU A 343 -19.10 13.27 -10.52
CA LEU A 343 -18.39 12.01 -10.73
C LEU A 343 -17.34 12.11 -11.85
N THR A 344 -16.31 12.95 -11.66
CA THR A 344 -15.11 12.97 -12.48
C THR A 344 -14.30 11.67 -12.28
N PRO A 345 -13.34 11.33 -13.16
CA PRO A 345 -12.49 10.16 -12.94
C PRO A 345 -11.78 10.16 -11.58
N ALA A 346 -11.31 11.33 -11.11
CA ALA A 346 -10.66 11.46 -9.81
C ALA A 346 -11.57 11.05 -8.65
N VAL A 347 -12.80 11.57 -8.63
CA VAL A 347 -13.79 11.28 -7.57
C VAL A 347 -14.32 9.87 -7.67
N LEU A 348 -14.60 9.40 -8.90
CA LEU A 348 -15.12 8.05 -9.09
C LEU A 348 -14.11 7.02 -8.58
N ALA A 349 -12.83 7.17 -8.91
CA ALA A 349 -11.78 6.28 -8.42
C ALA A 349 -11.68 6.32 -6.88
N ALA A 350 -11.69 7.52 -6.29
CA ALA A 350 -11.62 7.69 -4.84
C ALA A 350 -12.84 7.08 -4.12
N MET A 351 -14.05 7.32 -4.62
CA MET A 351 -15.29 6.79 -4.02
C MET A 351 -15.45 5.29 -4.21
N LEU A 352 -15.10 4.74 -5.39
CA LEU A 352 -15.13 3.30 -5.59
C LEU A 352 -14.04 2.60 -4.77
N GLY A 353 -12.83 3.15 -4.73
CA GLY A 353 -11.77 2.65 -3.84
C GLY A 353 -12.19 2.68 -2.37
N PHE A 354 -12.85 3.76 -1.93
CA PHE A 354 -13.39 3.86 -0.58
C PHE A 354 -14.54 2.87 -0.35
N GLY A 355 -15.40 2.61 -1.33
CA GLY A 355 -16.42 1.57 -1.25
C GLY A 355 -15.84 0.17 -1.12
N VAL A 356 -14.80 -0.15 -1.89
CA VAL A 356 -14.05 -1.42 -1.77
C VAL A 356 -13.38 -1.53 -0.41
N TYR A 357 -12.80 -0.43 0.10
CA TYR A 357 -12.22 -0.36 1.45
C TYR A 357 -13.26 -0.71 2.53
N ILE A 358 -14.48 -0.18 2.42
CA ILE A 358 -15.57 -0.47 3.36
C ILE A 358 -15.99 -1.94 3.26
N ALA A 359 -16.15 -2.47 2.04
CA ALA A 359 -16.52 -3.87 1.82
C ALA A 359 -15.48 -4.83 2.44
N ASP A 360 -14.19 -4.54 2.23
CA ASP A 360 -13.08 -5.28 2.83
C ASP A 360 -13.07 -5.20 4.36
N GLY A 361 -13.42 -4.04 4.93
CA GLY A 361 -13.45 -3.82 6.38
C GLY A 361 -14.32 -4.84 7.15
N PHE A 362 -15.39 -5.34 6.55
CA PHE A 362 -16.20 -6.41 7.16
C PHE A 362 -15.44 -7.73 7.28
N LEU A 363 -14.68 -8.11 6.25
CA LEU A 363 -13.83 -9.30 6.30
C LEU A 363 -12.65 -9.09 7.25
N ALA A 364 -12.08 -7.88 7.29
CA ALA A 364 -11.04 -7.51 8.24
C ALA A 364 -11.51 -7.68 9.70
N MET A 365 -12.73 -7.25 10.01
CA MET A 365 -13.32 -7.43 11.35
C MET A 365 -13.51 -8.91 11.73
N GLN A 366 -13.84 -9.77 10.76
CA GLN A 366 -13.92 -11.21 10.99
C GLN A 366 -12.52 -11.78 11.26
N LEU A 367 -11.52 -11.46 10.43
CA LEU A 367 -10.14 -11.92 10.64
C LEU A 367 -9.49 -11.37 11.92
N GLY A 368 -9.89 -10.17 12.35
CA GLY A 368 -9.49 -9.57 13.63
C GLY A 368 -10.20 -10.18 14.84
N THR A 369 -11.16 -11.09 14.63
CA THR A 369 -11.86 -11.79 15.71
C THR A 369 -11.21 -13.14 15.98
N ILE A 370 -10.77 -13.39 17.21
CA ILE A 370 -10.01 -14.60 17.61
C ILE A 370 -10.70 -15.89 17.16
N GLY A 371 -12.00 -16.05 17.46
CA GLY A 371 -12.74 -17.27 17.12
C GLY A 371 -12.82 -17.54 15.61
N TRP A 372 -12.96 -16.48 14.80
CA TRP A 372 -12.95 -16.59 13.34
C TRP A 372 -11.54 -16.81 12.80
N ALA A 373 -10.53 -16.15 13.37
CA ALA A 373 -9.14 -16.29 12.96
C ALA A 373 -8.65 -17.73 13.06
N PHE A 374 -9.05 -18.49 14.08
CA PHE A 374 -8.71 -19.92 14.18
C PHE A 374 -9.26 -20.78 13.02
N ARG A 375 -10.26 -20.30 12.28
CA ARG A 375 -10.84 -21.00 11.12
C ARG A 375 -10.33 -20.46 9.78
N LEU A 376 -10.05 -19.16 9.72
CA LEU A 376 -9.74 -18.45 8.48
C LEU A 376 -8.25 -18.13 8.30
N HIS A 377 -7.45 -18.20 9.36
CA HIS A 377 -6.02 -17.95 9.27
C HIS A 377 -5.35 -18.97 8.35
N GLY A 378 -4.46 -18.49 7.48
CA GLY A 378 -3.75 -19.34 6.52
C GLY A 378 -4.60 -19.81 5.34
N THR A 379 -5.87 -19.39 5.21
CA THR A 379 -6.69 -19.66 4.03
C THR A 379 -6.70 -18.47 3.07
N TYR A 380 -7.37 -18.64 1.93
CA TYR A 380 -7.62 -17.56 0.97
C TYR A 380 -8.45 -16.41 1.56
N ALA A 381 -9.11 -16.55 2.71
CA ALA A 381 -9.82 -15.44 3.37
C ALA A 381 -8.84 -14.34 3.80
N ALA A 382 -7.68 -14.71 4.34
CA ALA A 382 -6.62 -13.75 4.66
C ALA A 382 -6.02 -13.12 3.40
N THR A 383 -5.93 -13.87 2.30
CA THR A 383 -5.49 -13.33 1.00
C THR A 383 -6.52 -12.35 0.42
N ALA A 384 -7.81 -12.67 0.54
CA ALA A 384 -8.91 -11.83 0.09
C ALA A 384 -8.83 -10.45 0.76
N HIS A 385 -8.69 -10.43 2.09
CA HIS A 385 -8.55 -9.20 2.83
C HIS A 385 -7.33 -8.38 2.37
N LEU A 386 -6.14 -9.00 2.42
CA LEU A 386 -4.89 -8.33 2.06
C LEU A 386 -4.91 -7.76 0.63
N MET A 387 -5.33 -8.55 -0.35
CA MET A 387 -5.33 -8.10 -1.75
C MET A 387 -6.34 -6.97 -1.96
N THR A 388 -7.52 -7.09 -1.36
CA THR A 388 -8.60 -6.12 -1.57
C THR A 388 -8.29 -4.79 -0.92
N ILE A 389 -7.76 -4.76 0.32
CA ILE A 389 -7.37 -3.51 0.96
C ILE A 389 -6.26 -2.78 0.17
N LEU A 390 -5.29 -3.53 -0.39
CA LEU A 390 -4.23 -2.96 -1.22
C LEU A 390 -4.78 -2.37 -2.53
N ILE A 391 -5.72 -3.05 -3.17
CA ILE A 391 -6.37 -2.54 -4.39
C ILE A 391 -7.26 -1.32 -4.06
N ALA A 392 -7.99 -1.34 -2.94
CA ALA A 392 -8.80 -0.22 -2.48
C ALA A 392 -7.96 1.05 -2.26
N VAL A 393 -6.86 0.92 -1.52
CA VAL A 393 -5.90 2.02 -1.30
C VAL A 393 -5.28 2.49 -2.62
N THR A 394 -4.96 1.56 -3.53
CA THR A 394 -4.44 1.90 -4.86
C THR A 394 -5.48 2.68 -5.67
N LEU A 395 -6.75 2.29 -5.68
CA LEU A 395 -7.84 3.01 -6.35
C LEU A 395 -8.02 4.44 -5.81
N ILE A 396 -7.90 4.63 -4.50
CA ILE A 396 -7.96 5.97 -3.88
C ILE A 396 -6.79 6.84 -4.38
N TRP A 397 -5.57 6.28 -4.42
CA TRP A 397 -4.40 6.98 -4.98
C TRP A 397 -4.49 7.19 -6.49
N ILE A 398 -5.14 6.31 -7.23
CA ILE A 398 -5.48 6.53 -8.64
C ILE A 398 -6.43 7.75 -8.78
N GLY A 399 -7.34 7.96 -7.83
CA GLY A 399 -8.13 9.19 -7.77
C GLY A 399 -7.27 10.45 -7.66
N ALA A 400 -6.26 10.43 -6.77
CA ALA A 400 -5.28 11.50 -6.67
C ALA A 400 -4.44 11.67 -7.94
N LEU A 401 -4.09 10.57 -8.61
CA LEU A 401 -3.38 10.58 -9.88
C LEU A 401 -4.20 11.25 -10.98
N TYR A 402 -5.49 10.93 -11.11
CA TYR A 402 -6.38 11.57 -12.08
C TYR A 402 -6.56 13.06 -11.77
N HIS A 403 -6.70 13.44 -10.49
CA HIS A 403 -6.73 14.84 -10.09
C HIS A 403 -5.44 15.58 -10.51
N SER A 404 -4.28 14.97 -10.27
CA SER A 404 -2.98 15.57 -10.61
C SER A 404 -2.49 15.24 -12.03
N TYR A 405 -3.33 14.65 -12.89
CA TYR A 405 -2.89 14.10 -14.17
C TYR A 405 -2.32 15.17 -15.10
N ARG A 406 -3.04 16.31 -15.23
CA ARG A 406 -2.58 17.45 -16.04
C ARG A 406 -1.29 18.06 -15.49
N LEU A 407 -1.13 18.11 -14.18
CA LEU A 407 0.07 18.62 -13.52
C LEU A 407 1.29 17.73 -13.79
N LEU A 408 1.11 16.41 -13.73
CA LEU A 408 2.19 15.43 -13.93
C LEU A 408 2.57 15.23 -15.40
N PHE A 409 1.59 15.25 -16.31
CA PHE A 409 1.78 14.86 -17.71
C PHE A 409 1.60 16.01 -18.71
N GLY A 410 1.24 17.21 -18.24
CA GLY A 410 1.08 18.40 -19.08
C GLY A 410 -0.08 18.32 -20.07
N ARG A 411 -1.06 17.43 -19.83
CA ARG A 411 -2.22 17.18 -20.68
C ARG A 411 -3.37 16.58 -19.87
N PRO A 412 -4.65 16.81 -20.25
CA PRO A 412 -5.78 16.16 -19.58
C PRO A 412 -5.81 14.65 -19.88
N GLU A 413 -6.48 13.90 -19.01
CA GLU A 413 -6.83 12.50 -19.21
C GLU A 413 -7.80 12.31 -20.38
N ASN A 414 -7.87 11.10 -20.93
CA ASN A 414 -8.96 10.71 -21.83
C ASN A 414 -10.13 10.19 -20.96
N PRO A 415 -11.28 10.88 -20.91
CA PRO A 415 -12.35 10.50 -20.00
C PRO A 415 -12.85 9.08 -20.21
N LYS A 416 -13.00 8.62 -21.46
CA LYS A 416 -13.52 7.28 -21.77
C LYS A 416 -12.61 6.17 -21.22
N LEU A 417 -11.31 6.31 -21.45
CA LEU A 417 -10.32 5.34 -20.96
C LEU A 417 -10.17 5.43 -19.44
N ALA A 418 -10.29 6.63 -18.87
CA ALA A 418 -10.25 6.84 -17.44
C ALA A 418 -11.40 6.13 -16.73
N TYR A 419 -12.64 6.35 -17.18
CA TYR A 419 -13.81 5.67 -16.63
C TYR A 419 -13.72 4.15 -16.80
N ALA A 420 -13.26 3.67 -17.95
CA ALA A 420 -13.07 2.23 -18.18
C ALA A 420 -12.03 1.64 -17.20
N HIS A 421 -10.86 2.25 -17.06
CA HIS A 421 -9.85 1.83 -16.10
C HIS A 421 -10.42 1.70 -14.68
N ILE A 422 -11.10 2.75 -14.22
CA ILE A 422 -11.62 2.85 -12.86
C ILE A 422 -12.71 1.79 -12.60
N VAL A 423 -13.71 1.70 -13.46
CA VAL A 423 -14.85 0.79 -13.28
C VAL A 423 -14.40 -0.66 -13.36
N LEU A 424 -13.57 -1.02 -14.35
CA LEU A 424 -13.05 -2.39 -14.48
C LEU A 424 -12.21 -2.79 -13.27
N THR A 425 -11.38 -1.89 -12.76
CA THR A 425 -10.55 -2.14 -11.57
C THR A 425 -11.41 -2.31 -10.32
N ALA A 426 -12.44 -1.48 -10.11
CA ALA A 426 -13.33 -1.58 -8.96
C ALA A 426 -14.19 -2.86 -8.96
N VAL A 427 -14.76 -3.21 -10.12
CA VAL A 427 -15.53 -4.46 -10.27
C VAL A 427 -14.62 -5.67 -10.06
N ALA A 428 -13.40 -5.65 -10.61
CA ALA A 428 -12.43 -6.70 -10.38
C ALA A 428 -12.06 -6.82 -8.89
N ALA A 429 -11.84 -5.71 -8.19
CA ALA A 429 -11.52 -5.71 -6.77
C ALA A 429 -12.60 -6.39 -5.92
N LEU A 430 -13.87 -6.05 -6.14
CA LEU A 430 -14.99 -6.68 -5.43
C LEU A 430 -15.15 -8.16 -5.80
N GLY A 431 -15.02 -8.50 -7.09
CA GLY A 431 -15.08 -9.88 -7.54
C GLY A 431 -13.96 -10.74 -6.94
N LEU A 432 -12.75 -10.21 -6.88
CA LEU A 432 -11.59 -10.84 -6.24
C LEU A 432 -11.81 -11.02 -4.73
N LEU A 433 -12.34 -10.00 -4.04
CA LEU A 433 -12.70 -10.07 -2.61
C LEU A 433 -13.62 -11.25 -2.34
N TYR A 434 -14.80 -11.27 -2.98
CA TYR A 434 -15.80 -12.29 -2.69
C TYR A 434 -15.37 -13.68 -3.15
N THR A 435 -14.66 -13.79 -4.27
CA THR A 435 -14.13 -15.08 -4.75
C THR A 435 -13.13 -15.66 -3.77
N MET A 436 -12.13 -14.88 -3.34
CA MET A 436 -11.12 -15.37 -2.41
C MET A 436 -11.67 -15.58 -1.00
N ALA A 437 -12.62 -14.76 -0.55
CA ALA A 437 -13.31 -14.96 0.73
C ALA A 437 -14.10 -16.27 0.73
N PHE A 438 -14.82 -16.56 -0.36
CA PHE A 438 -15.51 -17.83 -0.57
C PHE A 438 -14.53 -19.01 -0.53
N MET A 439 -13.46 -18.98 -1.32
CA MET A 439 -12.41 -20.02 -1.29
C MET A 439 -11.84 -20.21 0.12
N GLY A 440 -11.63 -19.10 0.84
CA GLY A 440 -11.16 -19.12 2.23
C GLY A 440 -12.13 -19.78 3.20
N SER A 441 -13.43 -19.57 3.02
CA SER A 441 -14.48 -20.19 3.83
C SER A 441 -14.60 -21.70 3.63
N LEU A 442 -14.21 -22.19 2.45
CA LEU A 442 -14.09 -23.62 2.14
C LEU A 442 -12.80 -24.26 2.68
N GLY A 443 -11.92 -23.47 3.31
CA GLY A 443 -10.65 -23.95 3.85
C GLY A 443 -9.53 -24.03 2.82
N ALA A 444 -9.65 -23.40 1.63
CA ALA A 444 -8.58 -23.37 0.65
C ALA A 444 -7.33 -22.67 1.23
N PRO A 445 -6.18 -23.35 1.38
CA PRO A 445 -5.01 -22.76 2.00
C PRO A 445 -4.35 -21.75 1.05
N ARG A 446 -3.89 -20.62 1.59
CA ARG A 446 -3.08 -19.66 0.83
C ARG A 446 -1.68 -20.22 0.61
N ARG A 447 -1.00 -19.77 -0.46
CA ARG A 447 0.38 -20.18 -0.82
C ARG A 447 0.55 -21.67 -1.10
N ALA A 448 -0.55 -22.40 -1.33
CA ALA A 448 -0.51 -23.77 -1.79
C ALA A 448 -0.63 -23.83 -3.32
N TYR A 449 0.19 -24.67 -3.94
CA TYR A 449 0.14 -24.97 -5.36
C TYR A 449 0.62 -26.41 -5.59
N PRO A 450 -0.13 -27.27 -6.29
CA PRO A 450 -1.54 -27.08 -6.67
C PRO A 450 -2.44 -26.88 -5.42
N LEU A 451 -3.66 -26.39 -5.61
CA LEU A 451 -4.62 -26.30 -4.50
C LEU A 451 -4.91 -27.71 -3.97
N PRO A 452 -4.80 -27.95 -2.65
CA PRO A 452 -5.09 -29.26 -2.06
C PRO A 452 -6.60 -29.51 -1.87
N VAL A 453 -7.43 -28.52 -2.22
CA VAL A 453 -8.89 -28.59 -2.25
C VAL A 453 -9.37 -28.42 -3.69
N GLY A 454 -10.68 -28.59 -3.92
CA GLY A 454 -11.27 -28.43 -5.25
C GLY A 454 -10.95 -27.09 -5.93
N SER A 455 -11.13 -27.02 -7.24
CA SER A 455 -10.87 -25.83 -8.06
C SER A 455 -11.99 -24.77 -7.99
N GLU A 456 -12.84 -24.84 -6.98
CA GLU A 456 -13.94 -23.90 -6.77
C GLU A 456 -13.39 -22.48 -6.64
N GLY A 457 -13.94 -21.54 -7.41
CA GLY A 457 -13.48 -20.16 -7.45
C GLY A 457 -12.30 -19.87 -8.38
N VAL A 458 -11.54 -20.88 -8.87
CA VAL A 458 -10.38 -20.63 -9.78
C VAL A 458 -10.80 -19.93 -11.08
N ALA A 459 -11.91 -20.35 -11.68
CA ALA A 459 -12.44 -19.72 -12.90
C ALA A 459 -12.89 -18.26 -12.66
N ALA A 460 -13.50 -17.99 -11.50
CA ALA A 460 -13.87 -16.63 -11.09
C ALA A 460 -12.63 -15.77 -10.83
N LEU A 461 -11.61 -16.33 -10.18
CA LEU A 461 -10.33 -15.66 -9.91
C LEU A 461 -9.65 -15.25 -11.23
N LEU A 462 -9.66 -16.14 -12.23
CA LEU A 462 -9.18 -15.82 -13.59
C LEU A 462 -10.00 -14.71 -14.25
N THR A 463 -11.32 -14.78 -14.16
CA THR A 463 -12.22 -13.80 -14.78
C THR A 463 -11.99 -12.40 -14.22
N PHE A 464 -11.96 -12.26 -12.89
CA PHE A 464 -11.72 -10.97 -12.25
C PHE A 464 -10.25 -10.52 -12.37
N GLY A 465 -9.29 -11.45 -12.41
CA GLY A 465 -7.90 -11.14 -12.75
C GLY A 465 -7.77 -10.54 -14.16
N ALA A 466 -8.41 -11.15 -15.16
CA ALA A 466 -8.44 -10.63 -16.53
C ALA A 466 -9.14 -9.27 -16.62
N LEU A 467 -10.22 -9.07 -15.86
CA LEU A 467 -10.90 -7.78 -15.76
C LEU A 467 -10.00 -6.69 -15.17
N LEU A 468 -9.24 -7.02 -14.12
CA LEU A 468 -8.25 -6.12 -13.53
C LEU A 468 -7.17 -5.76 -14.56
N ALA A 469 -6.66 -6.75 -15.30
CA ALA A 469 -5.67 -6.55 -16.36
C ALA A 469 -6.20 -5.63 -17.47
N ALA A 470 -7.45 -5.82 -17.89
CA ALA A 470 -8.10 -4.96 -18.87
C ALA A 470 -8.23 -3.50 -18.38
N GLY A 471 -8.55 -3.30 -17.10
CA GLY A 471 -8.55 -1.98 -16.46
C GLY A 471 -7.18 -1.30 -16.56
N GLN A 472 -6.10 -2.02 -16.24
CA GLN A 472 -4.74 -1.49 -16.37
C GLN A 472 -4.35 -1.23 -17.83
N GLY A 473 -4.79 -2.07 -18.76
CA GLY A 473 -4.64 -1.84 -20.20
C GLY A 473 -5.27 -0.51 -20.65
N ALA A 474 -6.48 -0.19 -20.17
CA ALA A 474 -7.12 1.09 -20.43
C ALA A 474 -6.30 2.28 -19.91
N PHE A 475 -5.66 2.14 -18.74
CA PHE A 475 -4.76 3.16 -18.20
C PHE A 475 -3.50 3.36 -19.04
N ILE A 476 -2.87 2.26 -19.50
CA ILE A 476 -1.71 2.33 -20.39
C ILE A 476 -2.08 3.03 -21.71
N LEU A 477 -3.20 2.66 -22.32
CA LEU A 477 -3.69 3.30 -23.54
C LEU A 477 -3.94 4.80 -23.33
N GLN A 478 -4.40 5.21 -22.15
CA GLN A 478 -4.53 6.62 -21.81
C GLN A 478 -3.17 7.33 -21.74
N LEU A 479 -2.17 6.71 -21.11
CA LEU A 479 -0.81 7.26 -21.03
C LEU A 479 -0.13 7.38 -22.41
N LEU A 480 -0.48 6.51 -23.35
CA LEU A 480 0.01 6.54 -24.74
C LEU A 480 -0.83 7.42 -25.67
N SER A 481 -2.09 7.70 -25.31
CA SER A 481 -2.99 8.51 -26.14
C SER A 481 -2.36 9.87 -26.47
N PRO A 482 -2.45 10.37 -27.72
CA PRO A 482 -1.92 11.68 -28.09
C PRO A 482 -2.49 12.80 -27.22
N LYS A 483 -1.78 13.94 -27.14
CA LYS A 483 -2.34 15.17 -26.59
C LYS A 483 -3.56 15.56 -27.45
N ARG A 484 -4.78 15.24 -26.99
CA ARG A 484 -5.96 15.90 -27.52
C ARG A 484 -5.84 17.37 -27.16
N ARG A 485 -5.89 18.27 -28.14
CA ARG A 485 -6.12 19.69 -27.87
C ARG A 485 -7.43 19.76 -27.09
N ALA A 486 -7.43 20.44 -25.96
CA ALA A 486 -8.67 20.70 -25.25
C ALA A 486 -9.62 21.43 -26.22
N PRO A 487 -10.93 21.09 -26.24
CA PRO A 487 -11.91 21.93 -26.90
C PRO A 487 -11.91 23.34 -26.29
#